data_AF-N8UZT8-F1
#
_entry.id   AF-N8UZT8-F1
#
_cell.length_a   1.000
_cell.length_b   1.000
_cell.length_c   1.000
_cell.angle_alpha   90.00
_cell.angle_beta   90.00
_cell.angle_gamma   90.00
#
_symmetry.space_group_name_H-M   'P 1'
#
loop_
_entity.id
_entity.type
_entity.pdbx_description
1 polymer ?
#
loop_
_entity_poly.entity_id
_entity_poly.type
_entity_poly.pdbx_seq_one_letter_code
_entity_poly.pdbx_strand_id
1 'polypeptide(L)'
;MDKSTFLQSAIQDTQQNIRAIDFKIGALLAGCIVPFPQIRTIYEFLNSNSLWWQQGLAWLIFSIWLIAVLILLAALSAIDNPCKHINDGYAQKGTYYGGGTFKFNLINGFFRTDIRAQQTVTNYSNELDDPNFPFTKELAFEHLKLIYIRDLKLFRLKFAVGLIACLIVIGSISFLFAPDTKKVEVQKTTTNISKVK
;
A
#
# COMPACT_ATOMS: atom_id res chain seq x y z
N MET A 1 -31.57 -0.52 19.87
CA MET A 1 -30.19 -1.02 19.74
C MET A 1 -29.33 -0.24 20.71
N ASP A 2 -28.54 -0.92 21.54
CA ASP A 2 -27.67 -0.25 22.51
C ASP A 2 -26.50 0.48 21.80
N LYS A 3 -26.03 1.58 22.38
CA LYS A 3 -24.97 2.42 21.78
C LYS A 3 -23.65 1.65 21.63
N SER A 4 -23.34 0.79 22.59
CA SER A 4 -22.13 -0.05 22.54
C SER A 4 -22.20 -1.02 21.36
N THR A 5 -23.35 -1.70 21.20
CA THR A 5 -23.59 -2.61 20.07
C THR A 5 -23.49 -1.89 18.74
N PHE A 6 -24.00 -0.66 18.64
CA PHE A 6 -23.86 0.16 17.43
C PHE A 6 -22.41 0.47 17.09
N LEU A 7 -21.63 0.92 18.07
CA LEU A 7 -20.22 1.21 17.83
C LEU A 7 -19.42 -0.04 17.46
N GLN A 8 -19.70 -1.18 18.11
CA GLN A 8 -19.07 -2.45 17.77
C GLN A 8 -19.36 -2.87 16.32
N SER A 9 -20.63 -2.81 15.89
CA SER A 9 -21.00 -3.08 14.49
C SER A 9 -20.33 -2.12 13.52
N ALA A 10 -20.31 -0.81 13.82
CA ALA A 10 -19.67 0.19 12.96
C ALA A 10 -18.14 -0.01 12.84
N ILE A 11 -17.48 -0.41 13.93
CA ILE A 11 -16.07 -0.81 13.94
C ILE A 11 -15.85 -2.00 13.02
N GLN A 12 -16.67 -3.05 13.14
CA GLN A 12 -16.56 -4.26 12.31
C GLN A 12 -16.74 -3.95 10.83
N ASP A 13 -17.76 -3.16 10.49
CA ASP A 13 -18.01 -2.72 9.11
C ASP A 13 -16.85 -1.91 8.54
N THR A 14 -16.27 -1.00 9.35
CA THR A 14 -15.11 -0.21 8.96
C THR A 14 -13.89 -1.10 8.72
N GLN A 15 -13.64 -2.10 9.57
CA GLN A 15 -12.56 -3.08 9.38
C GLN A 15 -12.76 -3.95 8.14
N GLN A 16 -13.99 -4.37 7.84
CA GLN A 16 -14.29 -5.09 6.60
C GLN A 16 -14.02 -4.22 5.37
N ASN A 17 -14.40 -2.95 5.41
CA ASN A 17 -14.11 -2.00 4.34
C ASN A 17 -12.61 -1.76 4.15
N ILE A 18 -11.83 -1.63 5.23
CA ILE A 18 -10.37 -1.53 5.16
C ILE A 18 -9.78 -2.77 4.47
N ARG A 19 -10.20 -3.98 4.87
CA ARG A 19 -9.74 -5.23 4.26
C ARG A 19 -10.08 -5.31 2.77
N ALA A 20 -11.28 -4.88 2.38
CA ALA A 20 -11.68 -4.83 0.97
C ALA A 20 -10.84 -3.80 0.17
N ILE A 21 -10.49 -2.67 0.77
CA ILE A 21 -9.56 -1.69 0.16
C ILE A 21 -8.16 -2.29 0.01
N ASP A 22 -7.64 -2.95 1.04
CA ASP A 22 -6.31 -3.60 1.00
C ASP A 22 -6.23 -4.66 -0.10
N PHE A 23 -7.29 -5.46 -0.28
CA PHE A 23 -7.38 -6.42 -1.39
C PHE A 23 -7.29 -5.73 -2.76
N LYS A 24 -8.03 -4.63 -2.96
CA LYS A 24 -7.99 -3.85 -4.22
C LYS A 24 -6.61 -3.24 -4.47
N ILE A 25 -5.98 -2.69 -3.43
CA ILE A 25 -4.61 -2.15 -3.52
C ILE A 25 -3.64 -3.27 -3.91
N GLY A 26 -3.73 -4.43 -3.26
CA GLY A 26 -2.90 -5.60 -3.58
C GLY A 26 -3.07 -6.08 -5.02
N ALA A 27 -4.31 -6.15 -5.51
CA ALA A 27 -4.60 -6.52 -6.90
C ALA A 27 -4.02 -5.52 -7.91
N LEU A 28 -4.17 -4.21 -7.67
CA LEU A 28 -3.59 -3.18 -8.53
C LEU A 28 -2.06 -3.22 -8.50
N LEU A 29 -1.47 -3.40 -7.32
CA LEU A 29 -0.01 -3.50 -7.18
C LEU A 29 0.54 -4.71 -7.94
N ALA A 30 -0.13 -5.86 -7.87
CA ALA A 30 0.25 -7.04 -8.66
C ALA A 30 0.24 -6.74 -10.17
N GLY A 31 -0.80 -6.04 -10.65
CA GLY A 31 -0.87 -5.56 -12.04
C GLY A 31 0.29 -4.62 -12.39
N CYS A 32 0.65 -3.69 -11.51
CA CYS A 32 1.77 -2.76 -11.71
C CYS A 32 3.15 -3.44 -11.67
N ILE A 33 3.27 -4.64 -11.09
CA ILE A 33 4.53 -5.40 -11.02
C ILE A 33 4.76 -6.23 -12.30
N VAL A 34 3.73 -6.54 -13.09
CA VAL A 34 3.85 -7.28 -14.37
C VAL A 34 4.98 -6.81 -15.29
N PRO A 35 5.23 -5.50 -15.50
CA PRO A 35 6.33 -5.05 -16.36
C PRO A 35 7.73 -5.22 -15.74
N PHE A 36 7.85 -5.53 -14.45
CA PHE A 36 9.13 -5.57 -13.74
C PHE A 36 10.15 -6.59 -14.31
N PRO A 37 9.77 -7.82 -14.71
CA PRO A 37 10.69 -8.75 -15.37
C PRO A 37 11.25 -8.22 -16.70
N GLN A 38 10.55 -7.28 -17.33
CA GLN A 38 10.92 -6.69 -18.62
C GLN A 38 11.66 -5.35 -18.43
N ILE A 39 12.07 -4.99 -17.20
CA ILE A 39 12.66 -3.68 -16.91
C ILE A 39 13.96 -3.43 -17.69
N ARG A 40 14.70 -4.48 -18.02
CA ARG A 40 15.88 -4.38 -18.89
C ARG A 40 15.50 -3.99 -20.32
N THR A 41 14.48 -4.63 -20.88
CA THR A 41 13.96 -4.29 -22.22
C THR A 41 13.37 -2.89 -22.24
N ILE A 42 12.68 -2.48 -21.18
CA ILE A 42 12.20 -1.11 -21.00
C ILE A 42 13.38 -0.14 -20.96
N TYR A 43 14.45 -0.44 -20.21
CA TYR A 43 15.66 0.40 -20.15
C TYR A 43 16.38 0.51 -21.51
N GLU A 44 16.50 -0.60 -22.24
CA GLU A 44 17.10 -0.61 -23.58
C GLU A 44 16.25 0.20 -24.58
N PHE A 45 14.92 0.12 -24.50
CA PHE A 45 13.99 0.98 -25.23
C PHE A 45 14.14 2.45 -24.83
N LEU A 46 14.28 2.73 -23.53
CA LEU A 46 14.59 4.05 -22.98
C LEU A 46 16.01 4.54 -23.34
N ASN A 47 16.86 3.80 -24.04
CA ASN A 47 18.20 4.30 -24.38
C ASN A 47 18.51 4.22 -25.88
N SER A 48 17.61 3.63 -26.67
CA SER A 48 17.79 3.40 -28.11
C SER A 48 17.07 4.43 -28.98
N ASN A 49 16.21 5.28 -28.41
CA ASN A 49 15.50 6.31 -29.16
C ASN A 49 16.41 7.51 -29.44
N SER A 50 16.59 7.86 -30.72
CA SER A 50 17.42 9.00 -31.15
C SER A 50 16.71 10.35 -30.98
N LEU A 51 15.39 10.34 -30.80
CA LEU A 51 14.57 11.55 -30.67
C LEU A 51 14.34 11.90 -29.19
N TRP A 52 14.79 13.09 -28.80
CA TRP A 52 14.71 13.60 -27.43
C TRP A 52 13.28 13.64 -26.85
N TRP A 53 12.26 13.86 -27.69
CA TRP A 53 10.86 13.90 -27.23
C TRP A 53 10.30 12.51 -26.90
N GLN A 54 10.71 11.47 -27.64
CA GLN A 54 10.33 10.07 -27.36
C GLN A 54 10.97 9.62 -26.04
N GLN A 55 12.23 10.02 -25.86
CA GLN A 55 12.98 9.79 -24.64
C GLN A 55 12.32 10.45 -23.42
N GLY A 56 11.93 11.72 -23.55
CA GLY A 56 11.23 12.45 -22.49
C GLY A 56 9.87 11.84 -22.14
N LEU A 57 9.09 11.43 -23.14
CA LEU A 57 7.80 10.77 -22.95
C LEU A 57 7.94 9.43 -22.23
N ALA A 58 8.93 8.63 -22.59
CA ALA A 58 9.14 7.33 -21.99
C ALA A 58 9.63 7.42 -20.53
N TRP A 59 10.49 8.40 -20.21
CA TRP A 59 10.82 8.73 -18.82
C TRP A 59 9.61 9.22 -18.02
N LEU A 60 8.74 10.03 -18.63
CA LEU A 60 7.50 10.49 -17.99
C LEU A 60 6.59 9.31 -17.63
N ILE A 61 6.38 8.37 -18.55
CA ILE A 61 5.58 7.15 -18.31
C ILE A 61 6.20 6.34 -17.16
N PHE A 62 7.52 6.14 -17.18
CA PHE A 62 8.23 5.43 -16.11
C PHE A 62 8.07 6.12 -14.75
N SER A 63 8.20 7.45 -14.69
CA SER A 63 8.02 8.21 -13.45
C SER A 63 6.59 8.09 -12.92
N ILE A 64 5.57 8.21 -13.78
CA ILE A 64 4.16 8.06 -13.36
C ILE A 64 3.91 6.65 -12.82
N TRP A 65 4.43 5.62 -13.51
CA TRP A 65 4.35 4.23 -13.05
C TRP A 65 5.00 4.05 -11.69
N LEU A 66 6.24 4.54 -11.52
CA LEU A 66 6.99 4.40 -10.27
C LEU A 66 6.27 5.09 -9.11
N ILE A 67 5.75 6.31 -9.33
CA ILE A 67 4.96 7.03 -8.33
C ILE A 67 3.71 6.23 -7.96
N ALA A 68 3.00 5.67 -8.94
CA ALA A 68 1.82 4.83 -8.67
C ALA A 68 2.17 3.61 -7.80
N VAL A 69 3.25 2.90 -8.12
CA VAL A 69 3.75 1.76 -7.33
C VAL A 69 4.08 2.18 -5.89
N LEU A 70 4.84 3.28 -5.72
CA LEU A 70 5.23 3.78 -4.40
C LEU A 70 4.00 4.18 -3.56
N ILE A 71 2.98 4.77 -4.17
CA ILE A 71 1.74 5.14 -3.47
C ILE A 71 0.94 3.92 -3.07
N LEU A 72 0.85 2.89 -3.93
CA LEU A 72 0.20 1.62 -3.59
C LEU A 72 0.94 0.90 -2.44
N LEU A 73 2.27 0.88 -2.46
CA LEU A 73 3.08 0.34 -1.36
C LEU A 73 2.88 1.13 -0.05
N ALA A 74 2.86 2.46 -0.12
CA ALA A 74 2.57 3.31 1.03
C ALA A 74 1.13 3.10 1.54
N ALA A 75 0.17 2.78 0.67
CA ALA A 75 -1.20 2.48 1.07
C ALA A 75 -1.34 1.13 1.78
N LEU A 76 -0.51 0.13 1.45
CA LEU A 76 -0.44 -1.16 2.16
C LEU A 76 0.37 -1.10 3.45
N SER A 77 1.35 -0.21 3.51
CA SER A 77 2.24 -0.06 4.67
C SER A 77 1.47 0.31 5.94
N ALA A 78 2.03 -0.08 7.09
CA ALA A 78 1.49 0.30 8.39
C ALA A 78 1.37 1.83 8.49
N ILE A 79 0.19 2.30 8.90
CA ILE A 79 -0.08 3.72 9.08
C ILE A 79 0.50 4.12 10.45
N ASP A 80 1.17 5.27 10.50
CA ASP A 80 1.67 5.84 11.77
C ASP A 80 0.50 6.04 12.75
N ASN A 81 0.83 6.17 14.04
CA ASN A 81 -0.12 6.17 15.14
C ASN A 81 -1.34 7.08 14.88
N PRO A 82 -2.53 6.52 14.60
CA PRO A 82 -3.72 7.29 14.25
C PRO A 82 -4.22 8.15 15.40
N CYS A 83 -3.80 7.89 16.65
CA CYS A 83 -4.11 8.73 17.81
C CYS A 83 -3.62 10.18 17.63
N LYS A 84 -2.54 10.42 16.87
CA LYS A 84 -2.00 11.77 16.59
C LYS A 84 -2.93 12.63 15.74
N HIS A 85 -3.91 12.01 15.07
CA HIS A 85 -4.81 12.67 14.13
C HIS A 85 -6.22 12.89 14.71
N ILE A 86 -6.38 12.71 16.03
CA ILE A 86 -7.63 12.92 16.75
C ILE A 86 -7.39 14.04 17.77
N ASN A 87 -8.25 15.07 17.79
CA ASN A 87 -8.06 16.30 18.59
C ASN A 87 -7.94 16.03 20.11
N ASP A 88 -8.53 14.95 20.61
CA ASP A 88 -8.44 14.47 22.00
C ASP A 88 -7.76 13.09 22.12
N GLY A 89 -7.00 12.68 21.10
CA GLY A 89 -6.51 11.30 21.00
C GLY A 89 -5.48 10.87 22.04
N TYR A 90 -4.88 11.82 22.77
CA TYR A 90 -4.01 11.53 23.93
C TYR A 90 -4.78 11.42 25.25
N ALA A 91 -6.04 11.85 25.29
CA ALA A 91 -6.90 11.76 26.46
C ALA A 91 -7.55 10.36 26.59
N GLN A 92 -7.46 9.53 25.55
CA GLN A 92 -7.96 8.15 25.54
C GLN A 92 -6.79 7.16 25.48
N LYS A 93 -6.92 6.03 26.16
CA LYS A 93 -5.83 5.06 26.31
C LYS A 93 -5.70 4.11 25.10
N GLY A 94 -6.77 3.90 24.33
CA GLY A 94 -6.74 2.91 23.25
C GLY A 94 -6.83 1.47 23.76
N THR A 95 -7.41 1.27 24.95
CA THR A 95 -7.50 -0.02 25.67
C THR A 95 -8.26 -1.06 24.86
N TYR A 96 -9.26 -0.68 24.06
CA TYR A 96 -10.09 -1.66 23.34
C TYR A 96 -9.33 -2.39 22.22
N TYR A 97 -8.49 -1.69 21.44
CA TYR A 97 -7.63 -2.32 20.43
C TYR A 97 -6.24 -2.69 20.96
N GLY A 98 -5.78 -2.03 22.03
CA GLY A 98 -4.44 -2.24 22.60
C GLY A 98 -3.32 -1.80 21.64
N GLY A 99 -3.60 -0.83 20.78
CA GLY A 99 -2.63 -0.32 19.81
C GLY A 99 -1.45 0.34 20.53
N GLY A 100 -0.23 -0.11 20.23
CA GLY A 100 0.99 0.45 20.83
C GLY A 100 1.40 -0.14 22.19
N THR A 101 0.70 -1.18 22.66
CA THR A 101 1.08 -1.95 23.87
C THR A 101 2.49 -2.54 23.77
N PHE A 102 2.91 -2.89 22.56
CA PHE A 102 4.25 -3.35 22.24
C PHE A 102 4.94 -2.33 21.34
N LYS A 103 6.19 -1.97 21.68
CA LYS A 103 7.01 -1.05 20.86
C LYS A 103 8.07 -1.85 20.12
N PHE A 104 7.88 -2.00 18.82
CA PHE A 104 8.84 -2.64 17.95
C PHE A 104 9.80 -1.59 17.37
N ASN A 105 11.08 -1.94 17.29
CA ASN A 105 12.08 -1.20 16.53
C ASN A 105 12.43 -1.97 15.25
N LEU A 106 13.24 -1.39 14.37
CA LEU A 106 13.63 -2.01 13.10
C LEU A 106 14.38 -3.35 13.28
N ILE A 107 15.19 -3.48 14.34
CA ILE A 107 15.94 -4.71 14.64
C ILE A 107 14.98 -5.87 14.91
N ASN A 108 13.87 -5.57 15.60
CA ASN A 108 12.83 -6.54 15.91
C ASN A 108 12.09 -7.06 14.67
N GLY A 109 12.20 -6.37 13.53
CA GLY A 109 11.67 -6.83 12.25
C GLY A 109 12.45 -8.01 11.65
N PHE A 110 13.73 -8.17 12.03
CA PHE A 110 14.61 -9.22 11.51
C PHE A 110 15.05 -10.22 12.58
N PHE A 111 15.10 -9.81 13.84
CA PHE A 111 15.56 -10.63 14.95
C PHE A 111 14.53 -10.67 16.08
N ARG A 112 14.37 -11.84 16.71
CA ARG A 112 13.51 -11.99 17.89
C ARG A 112 14.21 -11.37 19.10
N THR A 113 13.61 -10.36 19.69
CA THR A 113 14.06 -9.70 20.93
C THR A 113 13.01 -9.87 22.04
N ASP A 114 13.43 -9.74 23.31
CA ASP A 114 12.52 -9.81 24.46
C ASP A 114 11.73 -8.51 24.61
N ILE A 115 10.62 -8.39 23.88
CA ILE A 115 9.70 -7.25 23.94
C ILE A 115 8.54 -7.63 24.84
N ARG A 116 8.32 -6.84 25.89
CA ARG A 116 7.23 -7.03 26.84
C ARG A 116 6.24 -5.87 26.78
N ALA A 117 4.98 -6.17 27.09
CA ALA A 117 3.96 -5.16 27.28
C ALA A 117 4.30 -4.29 28.51
N GLN A 118 3.94 -3.01 28.46
CA GLN A 118 4.12 -2.11 29.62
C GLN A 118 3.10 -2.37 30.75
N GLN A 119 1.98 -3.02 30.44
CA GLN A 119 0.95 -3.42 31.41
C GLN A 119 1.03 -4.91 31.75
N THR A 120 0.73 -5.25 33.00
CA THR A 120 0.51 -6.63 33.44
C THR A 120 -0.93 -7.05 33.19
N VAL A 121 -1.18 -8.36 33.10
CA VAL A 121 -2.54 -8.92 32.93
C VAL A 121 -3.45 -8.48 34.08
N THR A 122 -2.97 -8.52 35.33
CA THR A 122 -3.74 -8.10 36.50
C THR A 122 -4.14 -6.63 36.44
N ASN A 123 -3.20 -5.75 36.08
CA ASN A 123 -3.49 -4.32 35.99
C ASN A 123 -4.46 -4.01 34.84
N TYR A 124 -4.34 -4.72 33.72
CA TYR A 124 -5.24 -4.57 32.58
C TYR A 124 -6.67 -5.06 32.91
N SER A 125 -6.81 -6.21 33.60
CA SER A 125 -8.11 -6.70 34.05
C SER A 125 -8.79 -5.74 35.02
N ASN A 126 -8.05 -5.30 36.05
CA ASN A 126 -8.59 -4.38 37.06
C ASN A 126 -9.05 -3.05 36.45
N GLU A 127 -8.41 -2.59 35.37
CA GLU A 127 -8.81 -1.39 34.65
C GLU A 127 -10.12 -1.57 33.88
N LEU A 128 -10.35 -2.75 33.29
CA LEU A 128 -11.59 -3.07 32.59
C LEU A 128 -12.77 -3.31 33.55
N ASP A 129 -12.47 -3.79 34.76
CA ASP A 129 -13.46 -4.06 35.81
C ASP A 129 -13.90 -2.78 36.57
N ASP A 130 -13.29 -1.62 36.30
CA ASP A 130 -13.69 -0.33 36.88
C ASP A 130 -15.13 0.04 36.47
N PRO A 131 -16.07 0.20 37.42
CA PRO A 131 -17.45 0.59 37.12
C PRO A 131 -17.58 1.91 36.35
N ASN A 132 -16.58 2.79 36.43
CA ASN A 132 -16.55 4.08 35.75
C ASN A 132 -15.78 4.04 34.41
N PHE A 133 -15.35 2.86 33.97
CA PHE A 133 -14.61 2.73 32.72
C PHE A 133 -15.44 3.28 31.55
N PRO A 134 -14.93 4.26 30.78
CA PRO A 134 -15.71 4.97 29.79
C PRO A 134 -15.84 4.17 28.47
N PHE A 135 -16.44 2.98 28.52
CA PHE A 135 -16.55 2.01 27.41
C PHE A 135 -17.01 2.64 26.09
N THR A 136 -18.03 3.49 26.12
CA THR A 136 -18.56 4.12 24.90
C THR A 136 -17.56 5.11 24.28
N LYS A 137 -16.80 5.85 25.10
CA LYS A 137 -15.79 6.78 24.60
C LYS A 137 -14.61 6.02 24.00
N GLU A 138 -14.21 4.91 24.64
CA GLU A 138 -13.13 4.06 24.15
C GLU A 138 -13.49 3.42 22.80
N LEU A 139 -14.70 2.89 22.65
CA LEU A 139 -15.21 2.37 21.39
C LEU A 139 -15.29 3.46 20.29
N ALA A 140 -15.77 4.66 20.64
CA ALA A 140 -15.82 5.77 19.69
C ALA A 140 -14.43 6.20 19.23
N PHE A 141 -13.45 6.21 20.15
CA PHE A 141 -12.06 6.52 19.86
C PHE A 141 -11.44 5.51 18.89
N GLU A 142 -11.66 4.21 19.10
CA GLU A 142 -11.21 3.17 18.17
C GLU A 142 -11.87 3.29 16.80
N HIS A 143 -13.17 3.57 16.78
CA HIS A 143 -13.87 3.77 15.53
C HIS A 143 -13.30 4.97 14.73
N LEU A 144 -12.98 6.09 15.39
CA LEU A 144 -12.35 7.25 14.74
C LEU A 144 -10.96 6.92 14.18
N LYS A 145 -10.14 6.15 14.90
CA LYS A 145 -8.83 5.69 14.39
C LYS A 145 -8.99 4.86 13.11
N LEU A 146 -9.97 3.95 13.09
CA LEU A 146 -10.26 3.13 11.92
C LEU A 146 -10.82 3.95 10.75
N ILE A 147 -11.68 4.94 11.02
CA ILE A 147 -12.18 5.87 10.00
C ILE A 147 -11.00 6.61 9.35
N TYR A 148 -10.07 7.13 10.14
CA TYR A 148 -8.88 7.79 9.61
C TYR A 148 -8.04 6.87 8.71
N ILE A 149 -7.76 5.64 9.18
CA ILE A 149 -7.03 4.62 8.41
C ILE A 149 -7.72 4.35 7.07
N ARG A 150 -9.04 4.13 7.10
CA ARG A 150 -9.85 3.86 5.91
C ARG A 150 -9.77 5.02 4.93
N ASP A 151 -9.95 6.24 5.39
CA ASP A 151 -10.03 7.42 4.52
C ASP A 151 -8.66 7.72 3.89
N LEU A 152 -7.56 7.56 4.63
CA LEU A 152 -6.20 7.70 4.09
C LEU A 152 -5.90 6.63 3.03
N LYS A 153 -6.26 5.37 3.27
CA LYS A 153 -6.10 4.28 2.28
C LYS A 153 -6.95 4.54 1.04
N LEU A 154 -8.20 4.97 1.22
CA LEU A 154 -9.09 5.29 0.11
C LEU A 154 -8.58 6.47 -0.73
N PHE A 155 -8.03 7.51 -0.08
CA PHE A 155 -7.39 8.64 -0.76
C PHE A 155 -6.20 8.18 -1.62
N ARG A 156 -5.27 7.41 -1.04
CA ARG A 156 -4.11 6.87 -1.76
C ARG A 156 -4.53 5.96 -2.91
N LEU A 157 -5.53 5.10 -2.70
CA LEU A 157 -6.10 4.24 -3.74
C LEU A 157 -6.68 5.06 -4.90
N LYS A 158 -7.52 6.07 -4.62
CA LYS A 158 -8.09 6.95 -5.64
C LYS A 158 -7.00 7.65 -6.45
N PHE A 159 -5.98 8.16 -5.78
CA PHE A 159 -4.86 8.82 -6.43
C PHE A 159 -4.06 7.86 -7.33
N ALA A 160 -3.73 6.65 -6.84
CA ALA A 160 -3.05 5.64 -7.63
C ALA A 160 -3.87 5.19 -8.85
N VAL A 161 -5.18 4.98 -8.69
CA VAL A 161 -6.08 4.66 -9.80
C VAL A 161 -6.08 5.77 -10.85
N GLY A 162 -6.08 7.04 -10.42
CA GLY A 162 -5.95 8.19 -11.32
C GLY A 162 -4.65 8.16 -12.12
N LEU A 163 -3.51 7.91 -11.46
CA LEU A 163 -2.21 7.79 -12.14
C LEU A 163 -2.17 6.62 -13.13
N ILE A 164 -2.72 5.46 -12.75
CA ILE A 164 -2.81 4.28 -13.62
C ILE A 164 -3.68 4.58 -14.84
N ALA A 165 -4.82 5.26 -14.65
CA ALA A 165 -5.68 5.66 -15.76
C ALA A 165 -4.95 6.63 -16.72
N CYS A 166 -4.26 7.64 -16.19
CA CYS A 166 -3.41 8.52 -16.99
C CYS A 166 -2.34 7.74 -17.76
N LEU A 167 -1.71 6.76 -17.12
CA LEU A 167 -0.69 5.92 -17.73
C LEU A 167 -1.25 5.06 -18.87
N ILE A 168 -2.45 4.49 -18.71
CA ILE A 168 -3.13 3.74 -19.77
C ILE A 168 -3.42 4.64 -20.96
N VAL A 169 -3.92 5.86 -20.72
CA VAL A 169 -4.23 6.82 -21.80
C VAL A 169 -2.96 7.26 -22.52
N ILE A 170 -1.95 7.73 -21.79
CA ILE A 170 -0.68 8.20 -22.36
C ILE A 170 0.04 7.04 -23.08
N GLY A 171 0.07 5.84 -22.49
CA GLY A 171 0.67 4.66 -23.09
C GLY A 171 -0.03 4.24 -24.38
N SER A 172 -1.38 4.26 -24.40
CA SER A 172 -2.16 3.92 -25.59
C SER A 172 -1.94 4.94 -26.72
N ILE A 173 -1.91 6.23 -26.40
CA ILE A 173 -1.58 7.30 -27.36
C ILE A 173 -0.16 7.10 -27.90
N SER A 174 0.82 6.89 -27.02
CA SER A 174 2.21 6.67 -27.40
C SER A 174 2.37 5.47 -28.34
N PHE A 175 1.60 4.41 -28.12
CA PHE A 175 1.58 3.23 -28.99
C PHE A 175 1.05 3.54 -30.39
N LEU A 176 -0.01 4.35 -30.52
CA LEU A 176 -0.55 4.74 -31.82
C LEU A 176 0.39 5.64 -32.63
N PHE A 177 1.21 6.44 -31.97
CA PHE A 177 2.19 7.32 -32.59
C PHE A 177 3.59 6.72 -32.69
N ALA A 178 3.80 5.48 -32.22
CA ALA A 178 5.05 4.77 -32.41
C ALA A 178 5.16 4.42 -33.91
N PRO A 179 6.11 5.03 -34.66
CA PRO A 179 6.29 4.68 -36.07
C PRO A 179 6.69 3.21 -36.15
N ASP A 180 6.10 2.45 -37.09
CA ASP A 180 6.32 1.01 -37.33
C ASP A 180 7.70 0.53 -36.87
N THR A 181 7.79 0.12 -35.61
CA THR A 181 9.05 -0.35 -35.06
C THR A 181 9.32 -1.68 -35.74
N LYS A 182 10.33 -1.70 -36.62
CA LYS A 182 10.84 -2.91 -37.27
C LYS A 182 10.80 -4.05 -36.27
N LYS A 183 10.05 -5.10 -36.61
CA LYS A 183 9.93 -6.34 -35.82
C LYS A 183 11.32 -6.68 -35.30
N VAL A 184 11.48 -6.71 -33.98
CA VAL A 184 12.70 -7.21 -33.35
C VAL A 184 12.80 -8.67 -33.76
N GLU A 185 13.60 -8.96 -34.79
CA GLU A 185 13.90 -10.31 -35.21
C GLU A 185 14.68 -10.96 -34.08
N VAL A 186 14.00 -11.82 -33.32
CA VAL A 186 14.63 -12.74 -32.39
C VAL A 186 15.64 -13.54 -33.20
N GLN A 187 16.94 -13.23 -33.04
CA GLN A 187 18.01 -14.00 -33.67
C GLN A 187 17.86 -15.46 -33.26
N LYS A 188 17.40 -16.30 -34.20
CA LYS A 188 17.51 -17.75 -34.07
C LYS A 188 18.99 -18.08 -34.17
N THR A 189 19.62 -18.32 -33.03
CA THR A 189 20.97 -18.89 -32.94
C THR A 189 21.01 -20.16 -33.78
N THR A 190 21.58 -20.07 -34.97
CA THR A 190 21.81 -21.23 -35.83
C THR A 190 23.12 -21.84 -35.37
N THR A 191 23.04 -22.86 -34.51
CA THR A 191 24.19 -23.66 -34.09
C THR A 191 24.72 -24.42 -35.30
N ASN A 192 25.76 -23.88 -35.94
CA ASN A 192 26.53 -24.61 -36.95
C ASN A 192 27.40 -25.66 -36.24
N ILE A 193 26.93 -26.91 -36.19
CA ILE A 193 27.77 -28.05 -35.83
C ILE A 193 28.63 -28.36 -37.05
N SER A 194 29.85 -27.81 -37.10
CA SER A 194 30.87 -28.23 -38.05
C SER A 194 31.22 -29.69 -37.77
N LYS A 195 30.89 -30.57 -38.72
CA LYS A 195 31.39 -31.95 -38.77
C LYS A 195 32.91 -31.93 -38.81
N VAL A 196 33.55 -32.43 -37.76
CA VAL A 196 34.94 -32.88 -37.80
C VAL A 196 34.94 -34.21 -38.58
N LYS A 197 35.74 -34.26 -39.63
CA LYS A 197 36.04 -35.45 -40.41
C LYS A 197 37.41 -35.97 -39.99
#